data_AF-A0A5K0VU29-F1
#
_entry.id   AF-A0A5K0VU29-F1
#
_cell.length_a   1.000
_cell.length_b   1.000
_cell.length_c   1.000
_cell.angle_alpha   90.00
_cell.angle_beta   90.00
_cell.angle_gamma   90.00
#
_symmetry.space_group_name_H-M   'P 1'
#
loop_
_entity.id
_entity.type
_entity.pdbx_description
1 polymer ?
#
loop_
_entity_poly.entity_id
_entity_poly.type
_entity_poly.pdbx_seq_one_letter_code
_entity_poly.pdbx_strand_id
1 'polypeptide(L)' 'CELDIMFHLEKAHFMLEEMVMNGCIVETNKSNVLAPIQLMDKAS' A
#
# COMPACT_ATOMS: atom_id res chain seq x y z
N CYS A 1 8.78 0.27 -13.43
CA CYS A 1 10.21 0.20 -13.04
C CYS A 1 10.46 1.09 -11.82
N GLU A 2 11.63 1.07 -11.21
CA GLU A 2 11.99 1.78 -9.96
C GLU A 2 11.51 3.23 -9.87
N LEU A 3 11.43 3.94 -11.00
CA LEU A 3 10.82 5.27 -11.10
C LEU A 3 9.35 5.31 -10.65
N ASP A 4 8.56 4.27 -10.92
CA ASP A 4 7.15 4.20 -10.49
C ASP A 4 7.03 4.20 -8.96
N ILE A 5 7.98 3.57 -8.27
CA ILE A 5 8.05 3.60 -6.79
C ILE A 5 8.48 4.98 -6.32
N MET A 6 9.48 5.58 -6.98
CA MET A 6 9.95 6.93 -6.63
C MET A 6 8.87 8.00 -6.81
N PHE A 7 8.06 7.91 -7.88
CA PHE A 7 6.98 8.86 -8.15
C PHE A 7 5.73 8.63 -7.30
N HIS A 8 5.49 7.41 -6.84
CA HIS A 8 4.31 7.04 -6.04
C HIS A 8 4.69 6.56 -4.64
N LEU A 9 5.68 7.22 -4.02
CA LEU A 9 6.27 6.80 -2.75
C LEU A 9 5.23 6.73 -1.62
N GLU A 10 4.29 7.65 -1.58
CA GLU A 10 3.20 7.66 -0.59
C GLU A 10 2.32 6.42 -0.70
N LYS A 11 1.89 6.05 -1.92
CA LYS A 11 1.13 4.82 -2.15
C LYS A 11 1.93 3.58 -1.76
N ALA A 12 3.23 3.57 -2.04
CA ALA A 12 4.12 2.48 -1.64
C ALA A 12 4.22 2.34 -0.11
N HIS A 13 4.29 3.46 0.63
CA HIS A 13 4.26 3.46 2.09
C HIS A 13 2.94 2.91 2.64
N PHE A 14 1.79 3.36 2.12
CA PHE A 14 0.50 2.83 2.53
C PHE A 14 0.39 1.33 2.29
N MET A 15 0.84 0.84 1.12
CA MET A 15 0.88 -0.59 0.84
C MET A 15 1.75 -1.36 1.85
N LEU A 16 2.88 -0.79 2.25
CA LEU A 16 3.82 -1.40 3.20
C LEU A 16 3.24 -1.47 4.61
N GLU A 17 2.55 -0.42 5.05
CA GLU A 17 1.87 -0.37 6.35
C GLU A 17 0.74 -1.39 6.46
N GLU A 18 0.00 -1.62 5.36
CA GLU A 18 -1.03 -2.66 5.32
C GLU A 18 -0.43 -4.07 5.37
N MET A 19 0.76 -4.29 4.79
CA MET A 19 1.41 -5.60 4.76
C MET A 19 2.16 -5.93 6.06
N VAL A 20 2.78 -4.93 6.69
CA VAL A 20 3.68 -5.11 7.84
C VAL A 20 3.41 -4.06 8.91
N MET A 21 3.16 -4.51 10.14
CA MET A 21 3.04 -3.66 11.32
C MET A 21 3.92 -4.18 12.45
N ASN A 22 4.60 -3.26 13.16
CA ASN A 22 5.48 -3.59 14.28
C ASN A 22 6.53 -4.68 13.96
N GLY A 23 7.01 -4.73 12.72
CA GLY A 23 7.97 -5.73 12.25
C GLY A 23 7.39 -7.13 11.99
N CYS A 24 6.07 -7.28 12.02
CA CYS A 24 5.37 -8.53 11.74
C CYS A 24 4.52 -8.40 10.47
N ILE A 25 4.43 -9.49 9.70
CA ILE A 25 3.52 -9.57 8.55
C ILE A 25 2.09 -9.71 9.08
N VAL A 26 1.21 -8.77 8.73
CA VAL A 26 -0.19 -8.74 9.19
C VAL A 26 -1.20 -9.05 8.09
N GLU A 27 -0.84 -8.80 6.83
CA GLU A 27 -1.69 -9.10 5.68
C GLU A 27 -0.84 -9.56 4.49
N THR A 28 -1.34 -10.57 3.78
CA THR A 28 -0.68 -11.14 2.59
C THR A 28 -1.62 -11.25 1.40
N ASN A 29 -2.93 -11.12 1.62
CA ASN A 29 -3.92 -11.07 0.58
C ASN A 29 -3.85 -9.72 -0.16
N LYS A 30 -3.42 -9.77 -1.42
CA LYS A 30 -3.29 -8.59 -2.29
C LYS A 30 -4.58 -7.75 -2.38
N SER A 31 -5.75 -8.39 -2.43
CA SER A 31 -7.02 -7.67 -2.55
C SER A 31 -7.31 -6.86 -1.29
N ASN A 32 -6.99 -7.40 -0.12
CA ASN A 32 -7.15 -6.72 1.15
C ASN A 32 -6.19 -5.53 1.28
N VAL A 33 -4.91 -5.73 0.95
CA VAL A 33 -3.89 -4.66 0.96
C VAL A 33 -4.30 -3.49 0.06
N LEU A 34 -4.86 -3.77 -1.13
CA LEU A 34 -5.19 -2.74 -2.11
C LEU A 34 -6.54 -2.05 -1.87
N ALA A 35 -7.46 -2.66 -1.12
CA ALA A 35 -8.80 -2.12 -0.87
C ALA A 35 -8.80 -0.69 -0.27
N PRO A 36 -8.05 -0.37 0.80
CA PRO A 36 -8.03 0.98 1.37
C PRO A 36 -7.43 2.01 0.40
N ILE A 37 -6.39 1.64 -0.35
CA ILE A 37 -5.75 2.53 -1.34
C ILE A 37 -6.71 2.87 -2.48
N GLN A 38 -7.49 1.91 -2.96
CA GLN A 38 -8.50 2.13 -3.99
C GLN A 38 -9.65 3.02 -3.51
N LEU A 39 -9.98 2.99 -2.21
CA LEU A 39 -10.96 3.90 -1.62
C LEU A 39 -10.41 5.33 -1.54
N MET A 40 -9.15 5.51 -1.16
CA MET A 40 -8.49 6.81 -1.13
C MET A 40 -8.42 7.45 -2.53
N ASP A 41 -8.05 6.66 -3.55
CA ASP A 41 -8.00 7.12 -4.95
C ASP A 41 -9.37 7.59 -5.48
N LYS A 42 -10.47 7.04 -4.95
CA LYS A 42 -11.84 7.45 -5.34
C LYS A 42 -12.34 8.68 -4.58
N ALA A 43 -11.75 9.01 -3.43
CA ALA A 43 -12.10 10.16 -2.62
C ALA A 43 -11.30 11.43 -3.00
N SER A 44 -10.35 11.30 -3.95
CA SER A 44 -9.45 12.35 -4.42
C SER A 44 -9.95 13.03 -5.69
#